data_AF-A0A821GNN4-F1
#
_entry.id   AF-A0A821GNN4-F1
#
_cell.length_a   1.000
_cell.length_b   1.000
_cell.length_c   1.000
_cell.angle_alpha   90.00
_cell.angle_beta   90.00
_cell.angle_gamma   90.00
#
_symmetry.space_group_name_H-M   'P 1'
#
loop_
_entity.id
_entity.type
_entity.pdbx_description
1 polymer ?
#
loop_
_entity_poly.entity_id
_entity_poly.type
_entity_poly.pdbx_seq_one_letter_code
_entity_poly.pdbx_strand_id
1 'polypeptide(L)'
;FTDSEKFLKEHVNLIHEGTCNYITGWTILLQTDDDYIGMHRLTVQLMIINCIRILMEELKYDSIKSITEFFQQVTDNQEYKDTFENDVYKFRLNIEKRAQKENEEIQAIKSLTKDKDDDEEEQTKTNKEKFSENM
;
A
#
# COMPACT_ATOMS: atom_id res chain seq x y z
N PHE A 1 -2.61 16.69 -12.52
CA PHE A 1 -3.16 15.77 -13.54
C PHE A 1 -2.37 15.82 -14.84
N THR A 2 -2.06 16.99 -15.40
CA THR A 2 -1.27 17.13 -16.64
C THR A 2 0.05 16.35 -16.64
N ASP A 3 0.82 16.40 -15.56
CA ASP A 3 2.09 15.65 -15.48
C ASP A 3 1.87 14.14 -15.47
N SER A 4 0.86 13.66 -14.71
CA SER A 4 0.48 12.25 -14.67
C SER A 4 0.02 11.77 -16.05
N GLU A 5 -0.78 12.58 -16.77
CA GLU A 5 -1.24 12.25 -18.12
C GLU A 5 -0.07 12.09 -19.08
N LYS A 6 0.84 13.08 -19.10
CA LYS A 6 2.03 13.03 -19.96
C LYS A 6 2.88 11.80 -19.65
N PHE A 7 3.18 11.56 -18.37
CA PHE A 7 4.01 10.44 -17.95
C PHE A 7 3.39 9.09 -18.33
N LEU A 8 2.09 8.91 -18.13
CA LEU A 8 1.41 7.65 -18.47
C LEU A 8 1.30 7.43 -20.00
N LYS A 9 1.20 8.50 -20.80
CA LYS A 9 1.27 8.40 -22.27
C LYS A 9 2.65 7.99 -22.75
N GLU A 10 3.71 8.45 -22.09
CA GLU A 10 5.10 8.06 -22.39
C GLU A 10 5.44 6.65 -21.88
N HIS A 11 4.75 6.19 -20.84
CA HIS A 11 5.02 4.93 -20.14
C HIS A 11 3.76 4.05 -19.99
N VAL A 12 3.06 3.81 -21.10
CA VAL A 12 1.83 3.01 -21.14
C VAL A 12 2.02 1.61 -20.53
N ASN A 13 3.21 1.04 -20.66
CA ASN A 13 3.56 -0.26 -20.10
C ASN A 13 3.47 -0.31 -18.57
N LEU A 14 3.31 0.82 -17.87
CA LEU A 14 3.09 0.84 -16.42
C LEU A 14 1.61 0.63 -16.05
N ILE A 15 0.68 0.69 -17.00
CA ILE A 15 -0.76 0.58 -16.76
C ILE A 15 -1.20 -0.88 -16.79
N HIS A 16 -0.73 -1.65 -15.80
CA HIS A 16 -1.10 -3.05 -15.63
C HIS A 16 -1.24 -3.42 -14.15
N GLU A 17 -1.82 -4.58 -13.88
CA GLU A 17 -2.10 -5.06 -12.52
C GLU A 17 -0.86 -5.11 -11.63
N GLY A 18 0.29 -5.60 -12.15
CA GLY A 18 1.54 -5.64 -11.39
C GLY A 18 1.97 -4.28 -10.80
N THR A 19 1.83 -3.18 -11.54
CA THR A 19 2.12 -1.83 -11.04
C THR A 19 1.14 -1.43 -9.95
N CYS A 20 -0.15 -1.72 -10.13
CA CYS A 20 -1.17 -1.45 -9.11
C CYS A 20 -0.86 -2.22 -7.81
N ASN A 21 -0.47 -3.49 -7.92
CA ASN A 21 -0.15 -4.34 -6.78
C ASN A 21 1.11 -3.84 -6.05
N TYR A 22 2.14 -3.46 -6.81
CA TYR A 22 3.36 -2.89 -6.24
C TYR A 22 3.09 -1.60 -5.47
N ILE A 23 2.37 -0.65 -6.08
CA ILE A 23 2.07 0.64 -5.42
C ILE A 23 1.14 0.42 -4.22
N THR A 24 0.22 -0.55 -4.27
CA THR A 24 -0.63 -0.90 -3.12
C THR A 24 0.19 -1.41 -1.92
N GLY A 25 1.17 -2.27 -2.16
CA GLY A 25 2.08 -2.71 -1.08
C GLY A 25 2.89 -1.54 -0.53
N TRP A 26 3.36 -0.65 -1.40
CA TRP A 26 4.11 0.52 -0.99
C TRP A 26 3.28 1.51 -0.17
N THR A 27 2.01 1.75 -0.52
CA THR A 27 1.15 2.64 0.28
C THR A 27 0.88 2.07 1.68
N ILE A 28 0.80 0.75 1.83
CA ILE A 28 0.70 0.10 3.14
C ILE A 28 1.99 0.31 3.93
N LEU A 29 3.16 0.08 3.32
CA LEU A 29 4.45 0.30 3.98
C LEU A 29 4.60 1.74 4.47
N LEU A 30 4.30 2.73 3.62
CA LEU A 30 4.37 4.15 4.00
C LEU A 30 3.40 4.49 5.14
N GLN A 31 2.22 3.87 5.17
CA GLN A 31 1.27 4.04 6.26
C GLN A 31 1.81 3.48 7.58
N THR A 32 2.48 2.33 7.53
CA THR A 32 3.14 1.72 8.70
C THR A 32 4.35 2.52 9.17
N ASP A 33 5.05 3.19 8.25
CA ASP A 33 6.20 4.08 8.52
C ASP A 33 5.78 5.53 8.86
N ASP A 34 4.49 5.79 9.07
CA ASP A 34 3.90 7.10 9.36
C ASP A 34 4.12 8.19 8.28
N ASP A 35 4.52 7.84 7.05
CA ASP A 35 4.57 8.76 5.91
C ASP A 35 3.19 8.90 5.23
N TYR A 36 2.31 9.64 5.91
CA TYR A 36 0.95 9.87 5.44
C TYR A 36 0.88 10.70 4.15
N ILE A 37 1.84 11.61 3.92
CA ILE A 37 1.86 12.46 2.73
C ILE A 37 2.23 11.61 1.51
N GLY A 38 3.27 10.79 1.63
CA GLY A 38 3.68 9.84 0.61
C GLY A 38 2.56 8.85 0.30
N MET A 39 1.97 8.24 1.33
CA MET A 39 0.83 7.33 1.21
C MET A 39 -0.33 7.97 0.46
N HIS A 40 -0.72 9.20 0.83
CA HIS A 40 -1.84 9.89 0.19
C HIS A 40 -1.57 10.17 -1.29
N ARG A 41 -0.38 10.69 -1.62
CA ARG A 41 0.00 10.99 -3.00
C ARG A 41 0.05 9.73 -3.87
N LEU A 42 0.66 8.65 -3.38
CA LEU A 42 0.73 7.38 -4.10
C LEU A 42 -0.64 6.74 -4.27
N THR A 43 -1.53 6.86 -3.26
CA THR A 43 -2.90 6.35 -3.36
C THR A 43 -3.68 7.01 -4.50
N VAL A 44 -3.56 8.33 -4.67
CA VAL A 44 -4.19 9.03 -5.81
C VAL A 44 -3.64 8.51 -7.14
N GLN A 45 -2.32 8.35 -7.27
CA GLN A 45 -1.70 7.85 -8.52
C GLN A 45 -2.10 6.40 -8.82
N LEU A 46 -2.15 5.54 -7.79
CA LEU A 46 -2.64 4.17 -7.90
C LEU A 46 -4.07 4.14 -8.43
N MET A 47 -4.96 4.97 -7.87
CA MET A 47 -6.35 5.02 -8.30
C MET A 47 -6.49 5.50 -9.74
N ILE A 48 -5.69 6.49 -10.17
CA ILE A 48 -5.63 6.93 -11.58
C ILE A 48 -5.24 5.74 -12.48
N ILE A 49 -4.15 5.04 -12.17
CA ILE A 49 -3.67 3.91 -12.98
C ILE A 49 -4.71 2.80 -13.03
N ASN A 50 -5.35 2.49 -11.90
CA ASN A 50 -6.35 1.43 -11.80
C ASN A 50 -7.63 1.78 -12.59
N CYS A 51 -8.12 3.02 -12.51
CA CYS A 51 -9.26 3.49 -13.29
C CYS A 51 -8.98 3.44 -14.80
N ILE A 52 -7.80 3.89 -15.24
CA ILE A 52 -7.41 3.81 -16.65
C ILE A 52 -7.32 2.36 -17.11
N ARG A 53 -6.75 1.46 -16.29
CA ARG A 53 -6.68 0.02 -16.62
C ARG A 53 -8.08 -0.58 -16.82
N ILE A 54 -9.01 -0.30 -15.90
CA ILE A 54 -10.39 -0.77 -16.01
C ILE A 54 -11.05 -0.23 -17.29
N LEU A 55 -10.85 1.06 -17.59
CA LEU A 55 -11.37 1.68 -18.81
C LEU A 55 -10.82 1.01 -20.09
N MET A 56 -9.54 0.62 -20.10
CA MET A 56 -8.93 -0.12 -21.21
C MET A 56 -9.53 -1.52 -21.37
N GLU A 57 -9.82 -2.21 -20.26
CA GLU A 57 -10.47 -3.52 -20.26
C GLU A 57 -11.91 -3.45 -20.80
N GLU A 58 -12.68 -2.43 -20.39
CA GLU A 58 -14.07 -2.20 -20.82
C GLU A 58 -14.17 -1.86 -22.32
N LEU A 59 -13.31 -0.94 -22.79
CA LEU A 59 -13.38 -0.44 -24.16
C LEU A 59 -12.73 -1.37 -25.18
N LYS A 60 -12.02 -2.43 -24.75
CA LYS A 60 -11.24 -3.35 -25.61
C LYS A 60 -10.29 -2.63 -26.58
N TYR A 61 -9.76 -1.46 -26.21
CA TYR A 61 -9.08 -0.54 -27.15
C TYR A 61 -7.94 0.30 -26.56
N ASP A 62 -7.25 0.98 -27.48
CA ASP A 62 -6.09 1.88 -27.40
C ASP A 62 -5.86 2.61 -26.06
N SER A 63 -4.72 2.27 -25.44
CA SER A 63 -4.21 2.87 -24.21
C SER A 63 -4.16 4.39 -24.21
N ILE A 64 -3.72 5.03 -25.30
CA ILE A 64 -3.53 6.49 -25.32
C ILE A 64 -4.87 7.20 -25.30
N LYS A 65 -5.86 6.62 -25.99
CA LYS A 65 -7.23 7.14 -25.98
C LYS A 65 -7.85 7.02 -24.59
N SER A 66 -7.76 5.84 -23.96
CA SER A 66 -8.29 5.64 -22.60
C SER A 66 -7.65 6.56 -21.56
N ILE A 67 -6.33 6.78 -21.64
CA ILE A 67 -5.64 7.75 -20.77
C ILE A 67 -6.24 9.15 -20.97
N THR A 68 -6.32 9.61 -22.21
CA THR A 68 -6.83 10.95 -22.54
C THR A 68 -8.28 11.12 -22.09
N GLU A 69 -9.12 10.12 -22.34
CA GLU A 69 -10.54 10.12 -21.97
C GLU A 69 -10.73 10.20 -20.45
N PHE A 70 -9.99 9.40 -19.68
CA PHE A 70 -10.02 9.48 -18.21
C PHE A 70 -9.67 10.89 -17.72
N PHE A 71 -8.56 11.46 -18.18
CA PHE A 71 -8.11 12.78 -17.71
C PHE A 71 -9.06 13.90 -18.14
N GLN A 72 -9.71 13.77 -19.30
CA GLN A 72 -10.76 14.68 -19.73
C GLN A 72 -11.99 14.57 -18.82
N GLN A 73 -12.48 13.37 -18.54
CA GLN A 73 -13.65 13.17 -17.65
C GLN A 73 -13.40 13.72 -16.24
N VAL A 74 -12.25 13.41 -15.62
CA VAL A 74 -11.95 13.86 -14.25
C VAL A 74 -11.71 15.37 -14.13
N THR A 75 -11.38 16.04 -15.25
CA THR A 75 -11.14 17.49 -15.26
C THR A 75 -12.42 18.27 -15.61
N ASP A 76 -13.17 17.80 -16.60
CA ASP A 76 -14.29 18.54 -17.19
C ASP A 76 -15.64 18.19 -16.54
N ASN A 77 -15.77 17.02 -15.90
CA ASN A 77 -17.01 16.55 -15.28
C ASN A 77 -16.87 16.50 -13.75
N GLN A 78 -17.56 17.42 -13.06
CA GLN A 78 -17.52 17.52 -11.61
C GLN A 78 -18.12 16.29 -10.90
N GLU A 79 -19.20 15.71 -11.42
CA GLU A 79 -19.83 14.52 -10.82
C GLU A 79 -18.88 13.30 -10.91
N TYR A 80 -18.18 13.17 -12.05
CA TYR A 80 -17.17 12.14 -12.23
C TYR A 80 -15.99 12.35 -11.25
N LYS A 81 -15.53 13.58 -11.10
CA LYS A 81 -14.46 13.94 -10.16
C LYS A 81 -14.84 13.65 -8.71
N ASP A 82 -16.04 14.05 -8.29
CA ASP A 82 -16.52 13.81 -6.92
C ASP A 82 -16.61 12.30 -6.62
N THR A 83 -17.06 11.52 -7.61
CA THR A 83 -17.10 10.06 -7.52
C THR A 83 -15.69 9.49 -7.38
N PHE A 84 -14.75 9.93 -8.21
CA PHE A 84 -13.36 9.52 -8.14
C PHE A 84 -12.71 9.86 -6.79
N GLU A 85 -12.88 11.09 -6.29
CA GLU A 85 -12.34 11.52 -5.00
C GLU A 85 -12.93 10.72 -3.82
N ASN A 86 -14.22 10.39 -3.87
CA ASN A 86 -14.86 9.51 -2.89
C ASN A 86 -14.28 8.08 -2.93
N ASP A 87 -14.00 7.55 -4.12
CA ASP A 87 -13.40 6.23 -4.25
C ASP A 87 -11.94 6.21 -3.80
N VAL A 88 -11.18 7.27 -4.07
CA VAL A 88 -9.84 7.48 -3.47
C VAL A 88 -9.93 7.48 -1.95
N TYR A 89 -10.90 8.20 -1.37
CA TYR A 89 -11.10 8.24 0.08
C TYR A 89 -11.41 6.86 0.66
N LYS A 90 -12.36 6.12 0.08
CA LYS A 90 -12.69 4.75 0.52
C LYS A 90 -11.48 3.82 0.40
N PHE A 91 -10.72 3.92 -0.68
CA PHE A 91 -9.53 3.10 -0.87
C PHE A 91 -8.49 3.40 0.20
N ARG A 92 -8.25 4.69 0.51
CA ARG A 92 -7.35 5.11 1.58
C ARG A 92 -7.73 4.52 2.94
N LEU A 93 -9.01 4.57 3.31
CA LEU A 93 -9.49 3.96 4.55
C LEU A 93 -9.20 2.45 4.62
N ASN A 94 -9.23 1.77 3.47
CA ASN A 94 -8.88 0.35 3.42
C ASN A 94 -7.37 0.11 3.57
N ILE A 95 -6.52 1.00 3.05
CA ILE A 95 -5.06 0.96 3.27
C ILE A 95 -4.75 1.18 4.75
N GLU A 96 -5.36 2.19 5.37
CA GLU A 96 -5.19 2.49 6.80
C GLU A 96 -5.56 1.27 7.68
N LYS A 97 -6.71 0.64 7.40
CA LYS A 97 -7.13 -0.59 8.10
C LYS A 97 -6.17 -1.76 7.90
N ARG A 98 -5.64 -1.93 6.68
CA ARG A 98 -4.67 -2.99 6.39
C ARG A 98 -3.34 -2.77 7.10
N ALA A 99 -2.83 -1.54 7.07
CA ALA A 99 -1.61 -1.18 7.78
C ALA A 99 -1.74 -1.35 9.29
N GLN A 100 -2.91 -1.01 9.86
CA GLN A 100 -3.19 -1.28 11.27
C GLN A 100 -3.11 -2.78 11.60
N LYS A 101 -3.77 -3.62 10.79
CA LYS A 101 -3.73 -5.08 10.97
C LYS A 101 -2.30 -5.63 10.86
N GLU A 102 -1.52 -5.15 9.90
CA GLU A 102 -0.11 -5.52 9.72
C GLU A 102 0.71 -5.16 10.97
N ASN A 103 0.51 -3.96 11.52
CA ASN A 103 1.21 -3.52 12.73
C ASN A 103 0.83 -4.35 13.96
N GLU A 104 -0.46 -4.68 14.12
CA GLU A 104 -0.94 -5.58 15.19
C GLU A 104 -0.30 -6.98 15.08
N GLU A 105 -0.18 -7.53 13.87
CA GLU A 105 0.48 -8.82 13.62
C GLU A 105 1.98 -8.76 13.96
N ILE A 106 2.69 -7.71 13.55
CA ILE A 106 4.10 -7.50 13.88
C ILE A 106 4.30 -7.40 15.41
N GLN A 107 3.41 -6.70 16.11
CA GLN A 107 3.48 -6.58 17.57
C GLN A 107 3.22 -7.93 18.27
N ALA A 108 2.24 -8.71 17.80
CA ALA A 108 1.95 -10.04 18.34
C ALA A 108 3.14 -11.01 18.15
N ILE A 109 3.81 -10.97 16.99
CA ILE A 109 5.01 -11.77 16.73
C ILE A 109 6.17 -11.32 17.63
N LYS A 110 6.32 -10.01 17.85
CA LYS A 110 7.33 -9.47 18.77
C LYS A 110 7.11 -9.91 20.22
N SER A 111 5.87 -9.96 20.71
CA SER A 111 5.61 -10.49 22.07
C SER A 111 5.97 -11.98 22.17
N LEU A 112 5.66 -12.78 21.16
CA LEU A 112 5.96 -14.22 21.16
C LEU A 112 7.46 -14.55 21.05
N THR A 113 8.28 -13.60 20.56
CA THR A 113 9.74 -13.76 20.49
C THR A 113 10.41 -13.28 21.76
N LYS A 114 9.89 -12.23 22.40
CA LYS A 114 10.41 -11.72 23.67
C LYS A 114 10.28 -12.73 24.81
N ASP A 115 9.16 -13.46 24.86
CA ASP A 115 8.96 -14.53 25.86
C ASP A 115 9.98 -15.67 25.70
N LYS A 116 10.49 -15.93 24.48
CA LYS A 116 11.51 -16.97 24.23
C LYS A 116 12.91 -16.55 24.68
N ASP A 117 13.25 -15.27 24.50
CA ASP A 117 14.53 -14.74 24.93
C ASP A 117 14.64 -14.69 26.47
N ASP A 118 13.52 -14.39 27.15
CA ASP A 118 13.44 -14.40 28.62
C ASP A 118 13.51 -15.83 29.19
N ASP A 119 12.85 -16.82 28.56
CA ASP A 119 12.91 -18.24 28.96
C ASP A 119 14.32 -18.86 28.77
N GLU A 120 15.05 -18.49 27.71
CA GLU A 120 16.42 -18.96 27.47
C GLU A 120 17.43 -18.32 28.45
N GLU A 121 17.29 -17.04 28.80
CA GLU A 121 18.13 -16.40 29.81
C GLU A 121 17.95 -17.01 31.20
N GLU A 122 16.71 -17.35 31.59
CA GLU A 122 16.41 -17.93 32.91
C GLU A 122 16.93 -19.37 33.03
N GLN A 123 16.83 -20.18 31.96
CA GLN A 123 17.42 -21.52 31.93
C GLN A 123 18.95 -21.49 31.97
N THR A 124 19.58 -20.49 31.34
CA THR A 124 21.04 -20.36 31.34
C THR A 124 21.57 -19.91 32.71
N LYS A 125 20.85 -19.04 33.42
CA LYS A 125 21.15 -18.65 34.81
C LYS A 125 20.98 -19.84 35.76
N THR A 126 19.85 -20.55 35.67
CA THR A 126 19.56 -21.72 36.52
C THR A 126 20.58 -22.85 36.33
N ASN A 127 21.02 -23.10 35.10
CA ASN A 127 22.04 -24.12 34.81
C ASN A 127 23.43 -23.74 35.33
N LYS A 128 23.79 -22.45 35.31
CA LYS A 128 25.06 -21.96 35.89
C LYS A 128 25.06 -22.05 37.42
N GLU A 129 23.95 -21.72 38.08
CA GLU A 129 23.82 -21.82 39.54
C GLU A 129 23.92 -23.27 40.01
N LYS A 130 23.21 -24.21 39.36
CA LYS A 130 23.32 -25.65 39.66
C LYS A 130 24.70 -26.25 39.41
N PHE A 131 25.48 -25.66 38.49
CA PHE A 131 26.85 -26.08 38.24
C PHE A 131 27.81 -25.58 39.34
N SER A 132 27.55 -24.41 39.93
CA SER A 132 28.34 -23.85 41.02
C SER A 132 28.09 -24.48 42.40
N GLU A 133 26.91 -25.04 42.64
CA GLU A 133 26.57 -25.72 43.90
C GLU A 133 27.09 -27.18 44.00
N ASN A 134 27.51 -27.77 42.87
CA ASN A 134 28.00 -29.16 42.82
C ASN A 134 29.54 -29.28 42.75
N MET A 135 30.27 -28.19 42.99
CA MET A 135 31.74 -28.13 43.01
C MET A 135 32.25 -27.72 44.40
#